data_AF-A0A926AXZ2-F1
#
_entry.id   AF-A0A926AXZ2-F1
#
_cell.length_a   1.000
_cell.length_b   1.000
_cell.length_c   1.000
_cell.angle_alpha   90.00
_cell.angle_beta   90.00
_cell.angle_gamma   90.00
#
_symmetry.space_group_name_H-M   'P 1'
#
loop_
_entity.id
_entity.type
_entity.pdbx_description
1 polymer ?
#
loop_
_entity_poly.entity_id
_entity_poly.type
_entity_poly.pdbx_seq_one_letter_code
_entity_poly.pdbx_strand_id
1 'polypeptide(L)'
;MRRRRISNCQLQIANCKLRSGRPWSVLSFVLQFAIGNYQFAISGPSVSAAEPEFPREQIDFFEKQVRPVLAAQCWNCHAEKKAESGLRLDSREAILRGGDRGEVVKPREAAASLLI
;
A
#
# COMPACT_ATOMS: atom_id res chain seq x y z
N MET A 1 -19.67 -2.69 32.08
CA MET A 1 -19.66 -4.18 31.98
C MET A 1 -19.36 -4.51 30.52
N ARG A 2 -18.23 -5.09 30.12
CA ARG A 2 -17.70 -6.43 30.46
C ARG A 2 -16.19 -6.42 30.18
N ARG A 3 -15.41 -6.65 31.23
CA ARG A 3 -13.95 -6.74 31.22
C ARG A 3 -13.52 -7.93 30.34
N ARG A 4 -12.64 -7.70 29.35
CA ARG A 4 -11.80 -8.77 28.81
C ARG A 4 -10.38 -8.62 29.35
N ARG A 5 -9.95 -9.72 29.93
CA ARG A 5 -8.86 -9.96 30.86
C ARG A 5 -7.57 -10.02 30.04
N ILE A 6 -6.76 -8.96 30.09
CA ILE A 6 -5.36 -9.02 29.65
C ILE A 6 -4.60 -9.72 30.79
N SER A 7 -4.63 -11.05 30.77
CA SER A 7 -3.83 -11.92 31.64
C SER A 7 -2.85 -12.70 30.76
N ASN A 8 -1.77 -12.05 30.34
CA ASN A 8 -0.49 -12.71 30.02
C ASN A 8 0.62 -11.70 29.66
N CYS A 9 0.84 -10.71 30.51
CA CYS A 9 2.02 -9.84 30.46
C CYS A 9 3.17 -10.37 31.33
N GLN A 10 3.29 -11.71 31.42
CA GLN A 10 4.29 -12.39 32.25
C GLN A 10 4.68 -13.71 31.60
N LEU A 11 5.54 -13.69 30.56
CA LEU A 11 6.65 -14.66 30.39
C LEU A 11 7.50 -14.46 29.11
N GLN A 12 7.91 -13.25 28.74
CA GLN A 12 9.05 -13.07 27.82
C GLN A 12 10.01 -11.96 28.27
N ILE A 13 10.21 -11.84 29.59
CA ILE A 13 11.33 -11.11 30.18
C ILE A 13 12.51 -12.08 30.28
N ALA A 14 13.19 -12.34 29.16
CA ALA A 14 14.45 -13.09 29.13
C ALA A 14 15.52 -12.43 28.24
N ASN A 15 15.45 -11.11 28.04
CA ASN A 15 16.62 -10.35 27.59
C ASN A 15 16.54 -8.87 27.93
N CYS A 16 16.34 -8.59 29.22
CA CYS A 16 16.63 -7.29 29.81
C CYS A 16 18.17 -7.20 29.98
N LYS A 17 18.90 -6.95 28.87
CA LYS A 17 20.35 -6.74 28.91
C LYS A 17 20.61 -5.35 29.50
N LEU A 18 21.24 -5.39 30.66
CA LEU A 18 21.63 -4.28 31.50
C LEU A 18 22.35 -3.14 30.77
N ARG A 19 21.95 -1.94 31.15
CA ARG A 19 22.66 -0.68 31.08
C ARG A 19 24.03 -0.78 31.77
N SER A 20 25.12 -0.63 31.02
CA SER A 20 26.38 -0.06 31.54
C SER A 20 27.43 0.11 30.43
N GLY A 21 27.77 1.36 30.12
CA GLY A 21 29.10 1.82 29.70
C GLY A 21 29.66 1.34 28.35
N ARG A 22 29.68 2.23 27.36
CA ARG A 22 30.85 2.41 26.48
C ARG A 22 30.76 3.74 25.72
N PRO A 23 31.76 4.64 25.87
CA PRO A 23 31.70 5.98 25.33
C PRO A 23 31.75 5.98 23.81
N TRP A 24 30.96 6.88 23.25
CA TRP A 24 31.02 7.45 21.92
C TRP A 24 32.46 7.43 21.39
N SER A 25 32.84 6.39 20.62
CA SER A 25 34.12 6.37 19.92
C SER A 25 33.95 7.22 18.67
N VAL A 26 34.03 8.53 18.91
CA VAL A 26 34.19 9.64 17.96
C VAL A 26 35.52 9.54 17.16
N LEU A 27 36.06 8.35 16.95
CA LEU A 27 37.41 8.12 16.40
C LEU A 27 37.49 7.05 15.29
N SER A 28 36.37 6.65 14.67
CA SER A 28 36.40 5.76 13.48
C SER A 28 35.84 6.38 12.19
N PHE A 29 35.55 7.69 12.19
CA PHE A 29 35.01 8.40 11.02
C PHE A 29 36.07 9.08 10.13
N VAL A 30 37.37 8.89 10.36
CA VAL A 30 38.44 9.64 9.66
C VAL A 30 39.33 8.76 8.76
N LEU A 31 39.13 7.43 8.69
CA LEU A 31 40.02 6.53 7.94
C LEU A 31 39.34 5.65 6.89
N GLN A 32 38.29 6.14 6.21
CA GLN A 32 37.70 5.43 5.06
C GLN A 32 37.46 6.37 3.86
N PHE A 33 38.33 7.36 3.65
CA PHE A 33 38.20 8.35 2.57
C PHE A 33 39.36 8.34 1.54
N ALA A 34 40.21 7.30 1.54
CA ALA A 34 41.33 7.25 0.62
C ALA A 34 41.44 5.88 -0.04
N ILE A 35 41.63 5.91 -1.36
CA ILE A 35 41.79 4.80 -2.31
C ILE A 35 40.45 4.31 -2.86
N GLY A 36 40.16 4.86 -4.03
CA GLY A 36 38.93 4.64 -4.77
C GLY A 36 38.68 3.20 -5.17
N ASN A 37 37.43 2.96 -5.51
CA ASN A 37 37.03 2.03 -6.54
C ASN A 37 35.70 2.59 -7.06
N TYR A 38 35.75 3.21 -8.24
CA TYR A 38 35.38 2.50 -9.47
C TYR A 38 33.93 2.02 -9.41
N GLN A 39 33.08 2.82 -10.04
CA GLN A 39 32.08 2.33 -10.98
C GLN A 39 31.37 1.03 -10.58
N PHE A 40 30.34 1.14 -9.75
CA PHE A 40 29.17 0.27 -9.91
C PHE A 40 27.99 1.14 -10.35
N ALA A 41 28.10 1.64 -11.58
CA ALA A 41 26.94 2.02 -12.36
C ALA A 41 26.21 0.71 -12.75
N ILE A 42 25.42 0.19 -11.81
CA ILE A 42 24.48 -0.91 -12.07
C ILE A 42 23.29 -0.28 -12.81
N SER A 43 23.43 -0.15 -14.12
CA SER A 43 22.28 -0.07 -15.03
C SER A 43 21.58 -1.43 -14.97
N GLY A 44 20.72 -1.59 -13.97
CA GLY A 44 19.80 -2.73 -13.92
C GLY A 44 18.89 -2.71 -15.16
N PRO A 45 18.43 -3.89 -15.63
CA PRO A 45 17.44 -3.92 -16.69
C PRO A 45 16.21 -3.16 -16.22
N SER A 46 15.87 -2.08 -16.94
CA SER A 46 14.58 -1.43 -16.84
C SER A 46 13.54 -2.45 -17.30
N VAL A 47 13.05 -3.27 -16.37
CA VAL A 47 11.79 -3.98 -16.56
C VAL A 47 10.76 -2.89 -16.67
N SER A 48 10.40 -2.55 -17.91
CA SER A 48 9.17 -1.82 -18.19
C SER A 48 8.08 -2.63 -17.51
N ALA A 49 7.52 -2.11 -16.42
CA ALA A 49 6.31 -2.66 -15.86
C ALA A 49 5.31 -2.66 -17.01
N ALA A 50 5.07 -3.82 -17.61
CA ALA A 50 4.08 -3.96 -18.66
C ALA A 50 2.75 -3.65 -17.98
N GLU A 51 2.27 -2.42 -18.16
CA GLU A 51 0.94 -2.01 -17.77
C GLU A 51 -0.02 -3.04 -18.38
N PRO A 52 -0.94 -3.62 -17.60
CA PRO A 52 -1.85 -4.61 -18.15
C PRO A 52 -2.63 -4.02 -19.33
N GLU A 53 -2.36 -4.51 -20.53
CA GLU A 53 -3.10 -4.12 -21.73
C GLU A 53 -4.44 -4.85 -21.74
N PHE A 54 -5.52 -4.10 -21.51
CA PHE A 54 -6.88 -4.64 -21.59
C PHE A 54 -7.36 -4.64 -23.04
N PRO A 55 -7.96 -5.75 -23.53
CA PRO A 55 -8.60 -5.79 -24.85
C PRO A 55 -9.63 -4.67 -24.99
N ARG A 56 -9.74 -4.08 -26.17
CA ARG A 56 -10.64 -2.94 -26.43
C ARG A 56 -12.09 -3.30 -26.11
N GLU A 57 -12.49 -4.54 -26.36
CA GLU A 57 -13.82 -5.07 -26.10
C GLU A 57 -14.17 -5.03 -24.61
N GLN A 58 -13.19 -5.25 -23.72
CA GLN A 58 -13.40 -5.19 -22.27
C GLN A 58 -13.54 -3.75 -21.78
N ILE A 59 -12.76 -2.83 -22.34
CA ILE A 59 -12.87 -1.39 -22.04
C ILE A 59 -14.25 -0.90 -22.49
N ASP A 60 -14.65 -1.22 -23.71
CA ASP A 60 -15.96 -0.90 -24.26
C ASP A 60 -17.10 -1.43 -23.39
N PHE A 61 -16.99 -2.67 -22.92
CA PHE A 61 -17.97 -3.24 -21.99
C PHE A 61 -18.04 -2.46 -20.68
N PHE A 62 -16.91 -2.11 -20.08
CA PHE A 62 -16.87 -1.30 -18.86
C PHE A 62 -17.54 0.06 -19.07
N GLU A 63 -17.21 0.73 -20.17
CA GLU A 63 -17.70 2.06 -20.52
C GLU A 63 -19.20 2.09 -20.79
N LYS A 64 -19.73 1.05 -21.46
CA LYS A 64 -21.13 0.95 -21.88
C LYS A 64 -22.03 0.34 -20.82
N GLN A 65 -21.53 -0.63 -20.05
CA GLN A 65 -22.36 -1.42 -19.12
C GLN A 65 -22.11 -1.06 -17.65
N VAL A 66 -20.86 -0.85 -17.24
CA VAL A 66 -20.52 -0.68 -15.82
C VAL A 66 -20.57 0.78 -15.41
N ARG A 67 -19.94 1.67 -16.19
CA ARG A 67 -19.83 3.09 -15.86
C ARG A 67 -21.18 3.80 -15.70
N PRO A 68 -22.22 3.55 -16.52
CA PRO A 68 -23.53 4.19 -16.33
C PRO A 68 -24.21 3.80 -15.01
N VAL A 69 -24.01 2.55 -14.55
CA VAL A 69 -24.57 2.09 -13.28
C VAL A 69 -23.88 2.78 -12.10
N LEU A 70 -22.54 2.85 -12.12
CA LEU A 70 -21.77 3.58 -11.11
C LEU A 70 -22.14 5.06 -11.08
N ALA A 71 -22.35 5.66 -12.26
CA ALA A 71 -22.78 7.04 -12.40
C ALA A 71 -24.15 7.31 -11.78
N ALA A 72 -25.12 6.43 -12.07
CA ALA A 72 -26.49 6.62 -11.62
C ALA A 72 -26.66 6.38 -10.11
N GLN A 73 -25.92 5.42 -9.54
CA GLN A 73 -26.19 4.93 -8.18
C GLN A 73 -25.12 5.32 -7.15
N CYS A 74 -23.86 5.45 -7.55
CA CYS A 74 -22.74 5.54 -6.61
C CYS A 74 -22.09 6.93 -6.58
N TRP A 75 -21.98 7.62 -7.72
CA TRP A 75 -21.28 8.91 -7.81
C TRP A 75 -21.92 10.05 -7.01
N ASN A 76 -23.19 9.92 -6.61
CA ASN A 76 -23.82 10.89 -5.72
C ASN A 76 -23.09 11.01 -4.37
N CYS A 77 -22.42 9.95 -3.90
CA CYS A 77 -21.68 9.91 -2.64
C CYS A 77 -20.22 9.44 -2.74
N HIS A 78 -19.81 8.82 -3.84
CA HIS A 78 -18.46 8.27 -4.04
C HIS A 78 -17.82 8.75 -5.36
N ALA A 79 -17.68 10.06 -5.52
CA ALA A 79 -17.04 10.71 -6.67
C ALA A 79 -16.10 11.84 -6.23
N GLU A 80 -15.45 12.51 -7.18
CA GLU A 80 -14.57 13.66 -6.90
C GLU A 80 -15.18 14.74 -6.00
N LYS A 81 -16.44 15.10 -6.26
CA LYS A 81 -17.13 16.18 -5.53
C LYS A 81 -17.49 15.77 -4.11
N LYS A 82 -17.68 14.47 -3.86
CA LYS A 82 -18.10 13.92 -2.56
C LYS A 82 -17.59 12.49 -2.46
N ALA A 83 -16.65 12.28 -1.55
CA ALA A 83 -16.01 10.98 -1.30
C ALA A 83 -16.33 10.50 0.12
N GLU A 84 -17.54 9.98 0.31
CA GLU A 84 -17.94 9.42 1.61
C GLU A 84 -17.03 8.24 1.99
N SER A 85 -16.62 8.19 3.26
CA SER A 85 -15.66 7.20 3.77
C SER A 85 -14.36 7.11 2.97
N GLY A 86 -13.91 8.24 2.39
CA GLY A 86 -12.68 8.33 1.60
C GLY A 86 -12.72 7.56 0.27
N LEU A 87 -13.89 7.02 -0.11
CA LEU A 87 -14.02 6.15 -1.28
C LEU A 87 -14.48 6.92 -2.52
N ARG A 88 -13.81 6.66 -3.64
CA ARG A 88 -14.08 7.22 -4.96
C ARG A 88 -14.19 6.10 -6.01
N LEU A 89 -15.28 6.12 -6.78
CA LEU A 89 -15.61 5.13 -7.80
C LEU A 89 -15.72 5.72 -9.22
N ASP A 90 -15.15 6.91 -9.41
CA ASP A 90 -15.17 7.68 -10.66
C ASP A 90 -13.90 7.49 -11.51
N SER A 91 -12.79 7.05 -10.91
CA SER A 91 -11.54 6.77 -11.61
C SER A 91 -10.97 5.40 -11.20
N ARG A 92 -10.24 4.76 -12.12
CA ARG A 92 -9.62 3.45 -11.87
C ARG A 92 -8.61 3.53 -10.73
N GLU A 93 -7.78 4.56 -10.71
CA GLU A 93 -6.75 4.79 -9.69
C GLU A 93 -7.38 4.99 -8.32
N ALA A 94 -8.53 5.67 -8.28
CA ALA A 94 -9.25 5.91 -7.04
C ALA A 94 -9.91 4.64 -6.49
N ILE A 95 -10.46 3.80 -7.36
CA ILE A 95 -11.01 2.49 -7.00
C ILE A 95 -9.93 1.59 -6.41
N LEU A 96 -8.75 1.55 -7.04
CA LEU A 96 -7.62 0.74 -6.58
C LEU A 96 -7.01 1.25 -5.26
N ARG A 97 -7.07 2.57 -5.03
CA ARG A 97 -6.67 3.15 -3.74
C ARG A 97 -7.56 2.67 -2.59
N GLY A 98 -8.84 2.41 -2.88
CA GLY A 98 -9.85 2.06 -1.88
C GLY A 98 -10.28 3.26 -1.04
N GLY A 99 -10.90 2.98 0.09
CA GLY A 99 -11.36 4.01 1.05
C GLY A 99 -10.91 3.70 2.47
N ASP A 100 -11.59 4.29 3.46
CA ASP A 100 -11.23 4.16 4.88
C ASP A 100 -11.29 2.71 5.40
N ARG A 101 -12.03 1.84 4.71
CA ARG A 101 -12.16 0.41 5.01
C ARG A 101 -11.10 -0.46 4.32
N GLY A 102 -10.18 0.16 3.58
CA GLY A 102 -9.14 -0.51 2.80
C GLY A 102 -9.50 -0.71 1.34
N GLU A 103 -8.83 -1.68 0.72
CA GLU A 103 -8.98 -2.02 -0.70
C GLU A 103 -10.39 -2.51 -1.01
N VAL A 104 -11.03 -1.88 -1.99
CA VAL A 104 -12.42 -2.18 -2.34
C VAL A 104 -12.51 -3.19 -3.49
N VAL A 105 -11.56 -3.16 -4.42
CA VAL A 105 -11.50 -4.06 -5.58
C VAL A 105 -10.15 -4.76 -5.59
N LYS A 106 -10.19 -6.09 -5.56
CA LYS A 106 -9.03 -6.96 -5.80
C LYS A 106 -9.07 -7.46 -7.24
N PRO A 107 -8.14 -7.03 -8.11
CA PRO A 107 -8.09 -7.50 -9.48
C PRO A 107 -8.03 -9.03 -9.55
N ARG A 108 -8.78 -9.64 -10.49
CA ARG A 108 -8.86 -11.09 -10.73
C ARG A 108 -9.54 -11.93 -9.64
N GLU A 109 -9.90 -11.34 -8.50
CA GLU A 109 -10.58 -12.02 -7.39
C GLU A 109 -11.82 -11.25 -6.96
N ALA A 110 -12.88 -11.36 -7.77
CA ALA A 110 -14.15 -10.69 -7.50
C ALA A 110 -14.68 -11.07 -6.10
N ALA A 111 -14.74 -12.36 -5.77
CA ALA A 111 -15.28 -12.85 -4.48
C ALA A 111 -14.52 -12.38 -3.23
N ALA A 112 -13.28 -11.91 -3.37
CA ALA A 112 -12.48 -11.37 -2.27
C ALA A 112 -12.51 -9.83 -2.20
N SER A 113 -13.22 -9.18 -3.13
CA SER A 113 -13.39 -7.74 -3.19
C SER A 113 -14.53 -7.29 -2.28
N LEU A 114 -14.37 -6.17 -1.58
CA LEU A 114 -15.42 -5.61 -0.71
C LEU A 114 -16.58 -4.98 -1.49
N LEU A 115 -16.42 -4.79 -2.80
CA LEU A 115 -17.43 -4.19 -3.66
C LEU A 115 -18.59 -5.15 -4.00
N ILE A 116 -18.45 -6.46 -3.75
CA ILE A 116 -19.47 -7.48 -4.07
C ILE A 116 -19.86 -8.34 -2.87
#